data_AF-A0A5M3XNY6-F1
#
_entry.id   AF-A0A5M3XNY6-F1
#
_cell.length_a   1.000
_cell.length_b   1.000
_cell.length_c   1.000
_cell.angle_alpha   90.00
_cell.angle_beta   90.00
_cell.angle_gamma   90.00
#
_symmetry.space_group_name_H-M   'P 1'
#
loop_
_entity.id
_entity.type
_entity.pdbx_description
1 polymer ?
#
loop_
_entity_poly.entity_id
_entity_poly.type
_entity_poly.pdbx_seq_one_letter_code
_entity_poly.pdbx_strand_id
1 'polypeptide(L)' 'MPVALLSWMKRWPRFLVLDGLDEVTDPTARKRVTELVTNAEADDCDLFVVLTTRPIGYTENIAQPSSNASTWTTSNPTKP' A
#
# COMPACT_ATOMS: atom_id res chain seq x y z
N MET A 1 -12.89 22.51 -0.26
CA MET A 1 -13.91 21.50 0.11
C MET A 1 -15.32 22.06 -0.11
N PRO A 2 -16.38 21.23 -0.26
CA PRO A 2 -17.76 21.72 -0.32
C PRO A 2 -18.12 22.54 0.94
N VAL A 3 -18.81 23.67 0.77
CA VAL A 3 -19.08 24.64 1.85
C VAL A 3 -19.85 24.02 3.02
N ALA A 4 -20.89 23.22 2.73
CA ALA A 4 -21.68 22.58 3.79
C ALA A 4 -20.86 21.59 4.63
N LEU A 5 -19.98 20.82 3.99
CA LEU A 5 -19.06 19.92 4.69
C LEU A 5 -18.12 20.74 5.58
N LEU A 6 -17.50 21.79 5.04
CA LEU A 6 -16.60 22.66 5.80
C LEU A 6 -17.27 23.28 7.02
N SER A 7 -18.49 23.82 6.87
CA SER A 7 -19.25 24.39 7.99
C SER A 7 -19.56 23.36 9.07
N TRP A 8 -19.87 22.12 8.69
CA TRP A 8 -20.07 21.03 9.64
C TRP A 8 -18.77 20.62 10.32
N MET A 9 -17.68 20.53 9.55
CA MET A 9 -16.34 20.20 10.04
C MET A 9 -15.85 21.23 11.08
N LYS A 10 -16.03 22.53 10.84
CA LYS A 10 -15.63 23.57 11.81
C LYS A 10 -16.45 23.58 13.10
N ARG A 11 -17.61 22.93 13.13
CA ARG A 11 -18.49 22.96 14.30
C ARG A 11 -18.14 21.89 15.34
N TRP A 12 -17.51 20.79 14.93
CA TRP A 12 -17.32 19.61 15.78
C TRP A 12 -15.94 18.99 15.59
N PRO A 13 -15.28 18.55 16.67
CA PRO A 13 -14.13 17.66 16.59
C PRO A 13 -14.52 16.37 15.87
N ARG A 14 -13.68 15.93 14.93
CA ARG A 14 -13.94 14.74 14.12
C ARG A 14 -12.84 13.71 14.28
N PHE A 15 -13.26 12.46 14.29
CA PHE A 15 -12.39 11.31 14.27
C PHE A 15 -12.72 10.45 13.05
N LEU A 16 -11.76 10.30 12.14
CA LEU A 16 -11.91 9.53 10.90
C LEU A 16 -10.96 8.32 10.94
N VAL A 17 -11.51 7.12 10.79
CA VAL A 17 -10.74 5.88 10.69
C VAL A 17 -10.92 5.32 9.29
N LEU A 18 -9.83 5.15 8.55
CA LEU A 18 -9.83 4.51 7.23
C LEU A 18 -8.98 3.25 7.30
N ASP A 19 -9.58 2.12 6.94
CA ASP A 19 -8.89 0.82 6.88
C ASP A 19 -8.50 0.43 5.45
N GLY A 20 -7.36 -0.24 5.32
CA GLY A 20 -6.88 -0.77 4.04
C GLY A 20 -6.56 0.30 2.99
N LEU A 21 -5.90 1.40 3.36
CA LEU A 21 -5.56 2.47 2.41
C LEU A 21 -4.70 1.97 1.23
N ASP A 22 -3.96 0.88 1.42
CA ASP A 22 -3.16 0.19 0.39
C ASP A 22 -4.00 -0.60 -0.64
N GLU A 23 -5.23 -1.00 -0.30
CA GLU A 23 -6.15 -1.69 -1.22
C GLU A 23 -6.74 -0.73 -2.26
N VAL A 24 -6.65 0.57 -2.01
CA VAL A 24 -7.08 1.62 -2.94
C VAL A 24 -6.11 1.64 -4.12
N THR A 25 -6.50 0.96 -5.20
CA THR A 25 -5.66 0.78 -6.40
C THR A 25 -5.35 2.11 -7.08
N ASP A 26 -6.31 3.05 -7.05
CA ASP A 26 -6.15 4.38 -7.63
C ASP A 26 -5.21 5.28 -6.79
N PRO A 27 -4.02 5.65 -7.31
CA PRO A 27 -3.10 6.55 -6.62
C PRO A 27 -3.71 7.94 -6.35
N THR A 28 -4.67 8.37 -7.16
CA THR A 28 -5.35 9.66 -6.99
C THR A 28 -6.21 9.64 -5.73
N ALA A 29 -6.98 8.58 -5.51
CA ALA A 29 -7.78 8.40 -4.31
C ALA A 29 -6.91 8.36 -3.03
N ARG A 30 -5.73 7.72 -3.07
CA ARG A 30 -4.79 7.75 -1.93
C ARG A 30 -4.28 9.17 -1.63
N LYS A 31 -3.96 9.93 -2.68
CA LYS A 31 -3.52 11.35 -2.56
C LYS A 31 -4.63 12.25 -2.01
N ARG A 32 -5.90 11.95 -2.28
CA ARG A 32 -7.02 12.74 -1.74
C ARG A 32 -7.17 12.65 -0.23
N VAL A 33 -6.74 11.55 0.40
CA VAL A 33 -6.77 11.41 1.86
C VAL A 33 -5.79 12.36 2.53
N THR A 34 -4.57 12.48 2.00
CA THR A 34 -3.60 13.46 2.49
C THR A 34 -4.05 14.88 2.19
N GLU A 35 -4.60 15.15 1.00
CA GLU A 35 -5.18 16.46 0.67
C GLU A 35 -6.34 16.84 1.60
N LEU A 36 -7.17 15.88 2.04
CA LEU A 36 -8.23 16.14 3.02
C LEU A 36 -7.66 16.65 4.34
N VAL A 37 -6.60 16.02 4.86
CA VAL A 37 -5.94 16.43 6.12
C VAL A 37 -5.33 17.80 5.99
N THR A 38 -4.57 18.06 4.92
CA THR A 38 -3.96 19.37 4.66
C THR A 38 -5.01 20.48 4.53
N ASN A 39 -6.11 20.22 3.82
CA ASN A 39 -7.18 21.21 3.71
C ASN A 39 -7.89 21.45 5.05
N ALA A 40 -8.11 20.40 5.85
CA ALA A 40 -8.72 20.54 7.18
C ALA A 40 -7.83 21.34 8.14
N GLU A 41 -6.52 21.14 8.09
CA GLU A 41 -5.54 21.92 8.85
C GLU A 41 -5.54 23.40 8.41
N ALA A 42 -5.46 23.68 7.10
CA ALA A 42 -5.51 25.03 6.56
C ALA A 42 -6.80 25.78 6.91
N ASP A 43 -7.90 25.04 7.05
CA ASP A 43 -9.21 25.58 7.41
C ASP A 43 -9.47 25.62 8.94
N ASP A 44 -8.48 25.30 9.78
CA ASP A 44 -8.61 25.28 11.25
C ASP A 44 -9.75 24.37 11.73
N CYS A 45 -9.81 23.15 11.18
CA CYS A 45 -10.77 22.13 11.56
C CYS A 45 -10.14 21.10 12.49
N ASP A 46 -10.78 20.83 13.62
CA ASP A 46 -10.42 19.73 14.52
C ASP A 46 -10.68 18.36 13.86
N LEU A 47 -9.65 17.77 13.27
CA LEU A 47 -9.71 16.47 12.60
C LEU A 47 -8.56 15.56 13.03
N PHE A 48 -8.90 14.42 13.62
CA PHE A 48 -7.95 13.34 13.89
C PHE A 48 -8.22 12.19 12.93
N VAL A 49 -7.19 11.74 12.19
CA VAL A 49 -7.31 10.67 11.20
C VAL A 49 -6.40 9.50 11.58
N VAL A 50 -6.97 8.30 11.61
CA VAL A 50 -6.23 7.04 11.71
C VAL A 50 -6.32 6.34 10.36
N LEU A 51 -5.15 6.06 9.79
CA LEU A 51 -5.00 5.34 8.53
C LEU A 51 -4.31 4.02 8.81
N THR A 52 -4.94 2.91 8.46
CA THR A 52 -4.31 1.59 8.51
C THR A 52 -4.01 1.10 7.10
N THR A 53 -2.84 0.49 6.95
CA THR A 53 -2.39 -0.19 5.73
C THR A 53 -1.95 -1.60 6.11
N ARG A 54 -2.18 -2.58 5.24
CA ARG A 54 -1.60 -3.91 5.44
C ARG A 54 -0.13 -3.88 4.96
N PRO A 55 0.78 -4.60 5.63
CA PRO A 55 2.10 -4.83 5.05
C PRO A 55 1.88 -5.56 3.72
N ILE A 56 2.41 -4.96 2.64
CA ILE A 56 2.29 -5.48 1.28
C ILE A 56 2.92 -6.87 1.26
N GLY A 57 2.08 -7.91 1.36
CA GLY A 57 2.48 -9.31 1.41
C GLY A 57 2.91 -9.88 0.05
N TYR A 58 3.35 -9.03 -0.88
CA TYR A 58 4.13 -9.50 -2.02
C TYR A 58 5.58 -9.66 -1.57
N THR A 59 5.82 -10.60 -0.65
CA THR A 59 7.03 -11.40 -0.79
C THR A 59 6.74 -12.24 -2.02
N GLU A 60 7.05 -11.70 -3.19
CA GLU A 60 7.23 -12.51 -4.37
C GLU A 60 8.20 -13.60 -3.94
N ASN A 61 7.69 -14.81 -3.72
CA ASN A 61 8.51 -16.00 -3.88
C ASN A 61 8.83 -16.01 -5.37
N ILE A 62 9.81 -15.17 -5.75
CA ILE A 62 10.52 -15.28 -7.00
C ILE A 62 11.07 -16.69 -6.91
N ALA A 63 10.35 -17.61 -7.56
CA ALA A 63 10.73 -19.00 -7.65
C ALA A 63 12.22 -19.01 -7.99
N GLN A 64 13.05 -19.48 -7.05
CA GLN A 64 14.41 -19.83 -7.41
C GLN A 64 14.26 -20.83 -8.56
N PRO A 65 14.80 -20.55 -9.76
CA PRO A 65 14.88 -21.60 -10.75
C PRO A 65 15.85 -22.62 -10.17
N SER A 66 15.33 -23.70 -9.60
CA SER A 66 16.11 -24.88 -9.32
C SER A 66 16.42 -25.54 -10.66
N SER A 67 17.36 -24.97 -11.42
CA SER A 67 18.04 -25.69 -12.49
C SER A 67 19.11 -26.57 -11.85
N ASN A 68 18.67 -27.71 -11.30
CA ASN A 68 19.53 -28.86 -11.17
C ASN A 68 19.86 -29.38 -12.58
N ALA A 69 20.72 -28.66 -13.31
CA ALA A 69 21.42 -29.22 -14.44
C ALA A 69 22.46 -30.21 -13.89
N SER A 70 22.00 -31.42 -13.57
CA SER A 70 22.87 -32.56 -13.36
C SER A 70 23.53 -32.90 -14.69
N THR A 71 24.73 -32.36 -14.91
CA THR A 71 25.60 -32.75 -16.02
C THR A 71 25.96 -34.21 -15.85
N TRP A 72 25.27 -35.10 -16.57
CA TRP A 72 25.66 -36.50 -16.69
C TRP A 72 26.95 -36.57 -17.50
N THR A 73 28.09 -36.75 -16.83
CA THR A 73 29.34 -37.14 -17.49
C THR A 73 29.30 -38.64 -17.74
N THR A 74 28.98 -39.07 -18.96
CA THR A 74 29.25 -40.44 -19.39
C THR A 74 30.75 -40.58 -19.67
N SER A 75 31.51 -41.03 -18.68
CA SER A 75 32.83 -41.60 -18.90
C SER A 75 32.66 -42.95 -19.60
N ASN A 76 33.01 -43.03 -20.88
CA ASN A 76 33.05 -44.30 -21.59
C ASN A 76 34.39 -45.00 -21.29
N PRO A 77 34.41 -46.26 -20.84
CA PRO A 77 35.66 -46.98 -20.60
C PRO A 77 36.17 -47.56 -21.92
N THR A 78 37.31 -47.10 -22.41
CA THR A 78 38.03 -47.79 -23.47
C THR A 78 39.08 -48.71 -22.85
N LYS A 79 38.87 -50.02 -22.96
CA LYS A 79 39.88 -51.07 -22.82
C LYS A 79 39.43 -52.25 -23.73
N PRO A 80 40.32 -53.07 -24.34
CA PRO A 80 41.78 -53.19 -24.23
C PRO A 80 42.63 -52.53 -25.31
#